data_AF-A0A9P6PER0-F1
#
_entry.id   AF-A0A9P6PER0-F1
#
_cell.length_a   1.000
_cell.length_b   1.000
_cell.length_c   1.000
_cell.angle_alpha   90.00
_cell.angle_beta   90.00
_cell.angle_gamma   90.00
#
_symmetry.space_group_name_H-M   'P 1'
#
loop_
_entity.id
_entity.type
_entity.pdbx_description
1 polymer ?
#
loop_
_entity_poly.entity_id
_entity_poly.type
_entity_poly.pdbx_seq_one_letter_code
_entity_poly.pdbx_strand_id
1 'polypeptide(L)'
;MDIIAAHGGCIIVDSTRKGKRIPDALSKTIPIWCSTINRAIYKYRAAQNCSDADWDTDFHSLPSVVSHSERAQIEGRIDGFAQRLLDAGVNMQHLDQLAKKPLRPIWFTPQSSLWLNELPSYDDSPFWPVICLSASQAVESACEARHGYLYVQGSADDQEAWCLGLTHTLFWKHRNELLSNGATECEKAVRRIVRHVKESGQMEEEEQDTNVQKYNYIGQTTLAVGSRSSGKPPSCWDEFDIVVNCTLLEYEENKKYKDRYLQLAIPEGKKGQQALYDSIPTALNFVKKPLAENKRVLIHCAKGQDRSVGIALAILVKYYNLEGQFQVEGMQQEQQEAPYGFDQYEDDGGWIQVVAPGTKAAPTVVNEKPVQPRVSRQERRSRARLAEKQQRKQKRMSD
;
A
#
# COMPACT_ATOMS: atom_id res chain seq x y z
N MET A 1 4.02 13.60 -9.71
CA MET A 1 4.65 14.88 -9.34
C MET A 1 3.92 16.06 -9.94
N ASP A 2 3.30 15.90 -11.12
CA ASP A 2 2.58 16.94 -11.85
C ASP A 2 1.53 17.67 -11.00
N ILE A 3 0.69 16.92 -10.27
CA ILE A 3 -0.33 17.49 -9.37
C ILE A 3 0.33 18.40 -8.31
N ILE A 4 1.42 17.94 -7.69
CA ILE A 4 2.12 18.71 -6.66
C ILE A 4 2.72 19.98 -7.29
N ALA A 5 3.37 19.86 -8.45
CA ALA A 5 3.99 20.99 -9.12
C ALA A 5 2.98 22.04 -9.59
N ALA A 6 1.80 21.60 -10.07
CA ALA A 6 0.73 22.48 -10.54
C ALA A 6 0.06 23.26 -9.39
N HIS A 7 -0.01 22.68 -8.19
CA HIS A 7 -0.74 23.24 -7.05
C HIS A 7 0.15 23.66 -5.88
N GLY A 8 1.46 23.52 -6.00
CA GLY A 8 2.41 23.84 -4.93
C GLY A 8 2.33 22.93 -3.70
N GLY A 9 1.76 21.73 -3.82
CA GLY A 9 1.51 20.82 -2.71
C GLY A 9 0.43 19.78 -3.02
N CYS A 10 0.16 18.88 -2.08
CA CYS A 10 -1.00 17.99 -2.16
C CYS A 10 -1.48 17.53 -0.77
N ILE A 11 -2.68 16.95 -0.74
CA ILE A 11 -3.23 16.26 0.42
C ILE A 11 -3.40 14.78 0.07
N ILE A 12 -2.78 13.92 0.88
CA ILE A 12 -2.93 12.47 0.82
C ILE A 12 -3.75 12.05 2.03
N VAL A 13 -4.93 11.53 1.75
CA VAL A 13 -5.89 11.11 2.78
C VAL A 13 -5.82 9.60 2.91
N ASP A 14 -5.67 9.12 4.14
CA ASP A 14 -5.74 7.70 4.46
C ASP A 14 -6.48 7.50 5.78
N SER A 15 -7.05 6.32 5.98
CA SER A 15 -7.70 5.92 7.21
C SER A 15 -6.82 4.91 7.94
N THR A 16 -7.02 4.72 9.23
CA THR A 16 -6.19 3.77 9.98
C THR A 16 -7.03 2.93 10.91
N ARG A 17 -6.60 1.69 11.11
CA ARG A 17 -7.28 0.69 11.93
C ARG A 17 -6.79 0.76 13.37
N LYS A 18 -7.51 0.06 14.24
CA LYS A 18 -7.30 -0.12 15.70
C LYS A 18 -6.04 0.52 16.29
N GLY A 19 -6.24 1.57 17.09
CA GLY A 19 -5.27 2.10 18.04
C GLY A 19 -4.15 2.96 17.45
N LYS A 20 -3.97 2.96 16.13
CA LYS A 20 -3.05 3.88 15.45
C LYS A 20 -3.71 5.23 15.25
N ARG A 21 -2.94 6.32 15.34
CA ARG A 21 -3.41 7.68 15.00
C ARG A 21 -3.20 8.00 13.53
N ILE A 22 -2.11 7.47 12.96
CA ILE A 22 -1.68 7.70 11.58
C ILE A 22 -1.29 6.32 11.02
N PRO A 23 -1.73 5.96 9.80
CA PRO A 23 -1.35 4.70 9.17
C PRO A 23 0.13 4.68 8.78
N ASP A 24 0.70 3.48 8.58
CA ASP A 24 2.11 3.34 8.19
C ASP A 24 2.39 3.98 6.82
N ALA A 25 1.40 3.97 5.92
CA ALA A 25 1.50 4.65 4.62
C ALA A 25 1.82 6.15 4.80
N LEU A 26 1.10 6.83 5.70
CA LEU A 26 1.27 8.26 5.96
C LEU A 26 2.45 8.59 6.88
N SER A 27 2.79 7.71 7.83
CA SER A 27 3.87 7.97 8.80
C SER A 27 5.25 7.51 8.34
N LYS A 28 5.34 6.61 7.35
CA LYS A 28 6.59 6.02 6.86
C LYS A 28 6.70 6.09 5.35
N THR A 29 5.75 5.48 4.62
CA THR A 29 5.86 5.35 3.15
C THR A 29 5.93 6.70 2.44
N ILE A 30 4.97 7.60 2.67
CA ILE A 30 4.97 8.93 2.05
C ILE A 30 6.21 9.76 2.45
N PRO A 31 6.62 9.81 3.73
CA PRO A 31 7.89 10.44 4.11
C PRO A 31 9.13 9.88 3.42
N ILE A 32 9.21 8.55 3.27
CA ILE A 32 10.29 7.88 2.55
C ILE A 32 10.29 8.35 1.09
N TRP A 33 9.13 8.37 0.43
CA TRP A 33 9.00 8.86 -0.95
C TRP A 33 9.43 10.31 -1.11
N CYS A 34 9.01 11.20 -0.20
CA CYS A 34 9.41 12.62 -0.24
C CYS A 34 10.93 12.75 -0.20
N SER A 35 11.58 12.09 0.77
CA SER A 35 13.03 12.15 0.93
C SER A 35 13.77 11.47 -0.23
N THR A 36 13.28 10.32 -0.71
CA THR A 36 13.84 9.62 -1.89
C THR A 36 13.79 10.50 -3.15
N ILE A 37 12.68 11.17 -3.43
CA ILE A 37 12.53 12.07 -4.57
C ILE A 37 13.46 13.28 -4.42
N ASN A 38 13.48 13.92 -3.24
CA ASN A 38 14.35 15.06 -2.98
C ASN A 38 15.83 14.71 -3.18
N ARG A 39 16.28 13.56 -2.63
CA ARG A 39 17.66 13.09 -2.78
C ARG A 39 18.00 12.69 -4.21
N ALA A 40 17.07 12.07 -4.95
CA ALA A 40 17.28 11.73 -6.34
C ALA A 40 17.47 12.98 -7.21
N ILE A 41 16.62 14.01 -7.02
CA ILE A 41 16.75 15.29 -7.71
C ILE A 41 18.08 15.97 -7.35
N TYR A 42 18.43 16.00 -6.06
CA TYR A 42 19.70 16.57 -5.60
C TYR A 42 20.91 15.89 -6.27
N LYS A 43 20.95 14.55 -6.25
CA LYS A 43 22.01 13.76 -6.92
C LYS A 43 22.04 14.03 -8.43
N TYR A 44 20.88 14.11 -9.08
CA TYR A 44 20.78 14.42 -10.50
C TYR A 44 21.34 15.81 -10.83
N ARG A 45 20.96 16.86 -10.06
CA ARG A 45 21.48 18.22 -10.21
C ARG A 45 22.99 18.29 -10.00
N ALA A 46 23.49 17.62 -8.95
CA ALA A 46 24.92 17.56 -8.66
C ALA A 46 25.72 16.93 -9.82
N ALA A 47 25.20 15.86 -10.44
CA ALA A 47 25.81 15.24 -11.62
C ALA A 47 25.83 16.17 -12.85
N GLN A 48 24.92 17.16 -12.91
CA GLN A 48 24.89 18.20 -13.94
C GLN A 48 25.70 19.46 -13.55
N ASN A 49 26.55 19.39 -12.52
CA ASN A 49 27.29 20.52 -11.96
C ASN A 49 26.41 21.71 -11.52
N CYS A 50 25.15 21.44 -11.18
CA CYS A 50 24.25 22.42 -10.59
C CYS A 50 24.29 22.27 -9.06
N SER A 51 24.54 23.37 -8.34
CA SER A 51 24.53 23.39 -6.87
C SER A 51 23.22 23.98 -6.36
N ASP A 52 22.58 23.27 -5.44
CA ASP A 52 21.42 23.73 -4.69
C ASP A 52 21.64 23.37 -3.22
N ALA A 53 22.50 24.16 -2.56
CA ALA A 53 22.96 23.87 -1.20
C ALA A 53 21.83 23.91 -0.17
N ASP A 54 20.75 24.65 -0.45
CA ASP A 54 19.60 24.81 0.43
C ASP A 54 18.50 23.76 0.16
N TRP A 55 18.71 22.83 -0.77
CA TRP A 55 17.75 21.78 -1.10
C TRP A 55 17.61 20.76 0.03
N ASP A 56 16.42 20.69 0.63
CA ASP A 56 16.13 19.79 1.74
C ASP A 56 16.16 18.31 1.31
N THR A 57 17.14 17.57 1.83
CA THR A 57 17.32 16.12 1.60
C THR A 57 17.04 15.28 2.84
N ASP A 58 16.61 15.91 3.94
CA ASP A 58 16.38 15.25 5.21
C ASP A 58 15.19 14.30 5.14
N PHE A 59 15.25 13.24 5.93
CA PHE A 59 14.08 12.42 6.20
C PHE A 59 13.24 13.10 7.28
N HIS A 60 11.99 13.44 7.00
CA HIS A 60 11.09 14.04 8.00
C HIS A 60 10.11 12.98 8.53
N SER A 61 10.12 12.71 9.84
CA SER A 61 9.22 11.72 10.46
C SER A 61 8.67 12.22 11.79
N LEU A 62 7.52 11.68 12.22
CA LEU A 62 6.93 12.00 13.52
C LEU A 62 7.60 11.18 14.63
N PRO A 63 8.31 11.79 15.61
CA PRO A 63 8.94 11.06 16.70
C PRO A 63 7.95 10.31 17.60
N SER A 64 6.68 10.73 17.62
CA SER A 64 5.60 10.08 18.36
C SER A 64 5.08 8.79 17.71
N VAL A 65 5.44 8.52 16.45
CA VAL A 65 4.97 7.35 15.69
C VAL A 65 6.13 6.49 15.21
N VAL A 66 7.23 7.12 14.78
CA VAL A 66 8.45 6.47 14.31
C VAL A 66 9.54 6.70 15.35
N SER A 67 10.00 5.62 15.97
CA SER A 67 11.06 5.71 16.99
C SER A 67 12.39 6.19 16.38
N HIS A 68 13.30 6.70 17.22
CA HIS A 68 14.63 7.14 16.76
C HIS A 68 15.42 6.00 16.08
N SER A 69 15.34 4.78 16.63
CA SER A 69 16.01 3.62 16.03
C SER A 69 15.40 3.25 14.67
N GLU A 70 14.08 3.24 14.56
CA GLU A 70 13.40 2.98 13.29
C GLU A 70 13.70 4.06 12.26
N ARG A 71 13.69 5.34 12.67
CA ARG A 71 14.07 6.47 11.85
C ARG A 71 15.48 6.29 11.28
N ALA A 72 16.47 5.99 12.11
CA ALA A 72 17.84 5.78 11.66
C ALA A 72 17.97 4.61 10.66
N GLN A 73 17.26 3.51 10.90
CA GLN A 73 17.23 2.37 9.98
C GLN A 73 16.58 2.70 8.63
N ILE A 74 15.52 3.51 8.64
CA ILE A 74 14.89 3.99 7.41
C ILE A 74 15.84 4.91 6.67
N GLU A 75 16.37 5.93 7.36
CA GLU A 75 17.24 6.95 6.81
C GLU A 75 18.50 6.37 6.14
N GLY A 76 19.11 5.35 6.76
CA GLY A 76 20.25 4.61 6.18
C GLY A 76 19.94 3.85 4.88
N ARG A 77 18.67 3.71 4.49
CA ARG A 77 18.24 3.06 3.22
C ARG A 77 17.84 4.04 2.13
N ILE A 78 17.55 5.30 2.47
CA ILE A 78 16.95 6.27 1.53
C ILE A 78 17.92 6.58 0.37
N ASP A 79 19.23 6.65 0.62
CA ASP A 79 20.19 6.90 -0.46
C ASP A 79 20.23 5.80 -1.51
N GLY A 80 20.07 4.54 -1.08
CA GLY A 80 19.93 3.41 -1.98
C GLY A 80 18.61 3.44 -2.75
N PHE A 81 17.52 3.93 -2.12
CA PHE A 81 16.24 4.10 -2.81
C PHE A 81 16.32 5.21 -3.86
N ALA A 82 16.98 6.33 -3.54
CA ALA A 82 17.23 7.42 -4.47
C ALA A 82 18.09 6.95 -5.65
N GLN A 83 19.13 6.14 -5.40
CA GLN A 83 19.94 5.57 -6.47
C GLN A 83 19.11 4.67 -7.38
N ARG A 84 18.33 3.74 -6.81
CA ARG A 84 17.45 2.89 -7.61
C ARG A 84 16.42 3.66 -8.42
N LEU A 85 15.95 4.81 -7.92
CA LEU A 85 15.05 5.68 -8.68
C LEU A 85 15.74 6.30 -9.90
N LEU A 86 17.00 6.72 -9.76
CA LEU A 86 17.83 7.21 -10.88
C LEU A 86 18.06 6.10 -11.91
N ASP A 87 18.33 4.88 -11.45
CA ASP A 87 18.64 3.74 -12.31
C ASP A 87 17.38 3.12 -12.96
N ALA A 88 16.18 3.46 -12.48
CA ALA A 88 14.91 2.90 -12.97
C ALA A 88 14.45 3.43 -14.34
N GLY A 89 15.26 4.26 -15.00
CA GLY A 89 14.92 4.87 -16.30
C GLY A 89 13.81 5.92 -16.22
N VAL A 90 13.58 6.49 -15.03
CA VAL A 90 12.67 7.63 -14.85
C VAL A 90 13.26 8.85 -15.55
N ASN A 91 12.42 9.62 -16.25
CA ASN A 91 12.85 10.88 -16.87
C ASN A 91 13.17 11.94 -15.80
N MET A 92 14.41 11.90 -15.28
CA MET A 92 14.88 12.78 -14.23
C MET A 92 14.96 14.25 -14.67
N GLN A 93 15.21 14.51 -15.95
CA GLN A 93 15.20 15.87 -16.50
C GLN A 93 13.81 16.51 -16.36
N HIS A 94 12.76 15.76 -16.72
CA HIS A 94 11.39 16.23 -16.55
C HIS A 94 11.01 16.40 -15.07
N LEU A 95 11.42 15.45 -14.22
CA LEU A 95 11.19 15.51 -12.78
C LEU A 95 11.84 16.77 -12.15
N ASP A 96 13.07 17.07 -12.55
CA ASP A 96 13.81 18.26 -12.12
C ASP A 96 13.13 19.57 -12.58
N GLN A 97 12.64 19.61 -13.82
CA GLN A 97 11.88 20.74 -14.33
C GLN A 97 10.62 21.01 -13.52
N LEU A 98 9.93 19.95 -13.08
CA LEU A 98 8.74 20.05 -12.23
C LEU A 98 9.09 20.46 -10.80
N ALA A 99 10.17 19.94 -10.22
CA ALA A 99 10.48 20.12 -8.79
C ALA A 99 11.17 21.46 -8.49
N LYS A 100 10.36 22.52 -8.30
CA LYS A 100 10.88 23.86 -7.94
C LYS A 100 11.19 24.04 -6.46
N LYS A 101 10.60 23.21 -5.59
CA LYS A 101 10.87 23.16 -4.15
C LYS A 101 10.94 21.69 -3.69
N PRO A 102 11.71 21.37 -2.64
CA PRO A 102 11.72 20.02 -2.07
C PRO A 102 10.35 19.67 -1.49
N LEU A 103 10.02 18.38 -1.44
CA LEU A 103 8.79 17.88 -0.83
C LEU A 103 8.97 17.76 0.68
N ARG A 104 7.99 18.19 1.46
CA ARG A 104 7.99 18.00 2.93
C ARG A 104 6.67 17.40 3.42
N PRO A 105 6.70 16.23 4.08
CA PRO A 105 5.50 15.65 4.67
C PRO A 105 5.04 16.45 5.89
N ILE A 106 3.72 16.63 6.02
CA ILE A 106 3.06 17.30 7.16
C ILE A 106 1.87 16.46 7.59
N TRP A 107 1.63 16.28 8.89
CA TRP A 107 0.62 15.33 9.37
C TRP A 107 -0.52 16.02 10.11
N PHE A 108 -1.74 15.62 9.78
CA PHE A 108 -2.94 15.99 10.52
C PHE A 108 -3.78 14.76 10.85
N THR A 109 -4.44 14.82 12.00
CA THR A 109 -5.45 13.85 12.43
C THR A 109 -6.70 14.60 12.90
N PRO A 110 -7.84 13.92 13.16
CA PRO A 110 -9.02 14.60 13.67
C PRO A 110 -8.83 15.20 15.07
N GLN A 111 -7.73 14.87 15.75
CA GLN A 111 -7.33 15.46 17.04
C GLN A 111 -6.37 16.65 16.89
N SER A 112 -5.88 16.94 15.67
CA SER A 112 -5.10 18.14 15.41
C SER A 112 -5.97 19.37 15.67
N SER A 113 -5.53 20.25 16.58
CA SER A 113 -6.20 21.51 16.84
C SER A 113 -5.69 22.56 15.85
N LEU A 114 -6.53 22.92 14.89
CA LEU A 114 -6.28 24.03 13.97
C LEU A 114 -7.29 25.14 14.27
N TRP A 115 -6.80 26.35 14.49
CA TRP A 115 -7.66 27.51 14.59
C TRP A 115 -8.09 27.90 13.18
N LEU A 116 -9.40 27.91 12.91
CA LEU A 116 -9.94 28.24 11.58
C LEU A 116 -9.48 29.61 11.06
N ASN A 117 -9.16 30.53 11.97
CA ASN A 117 -8.67 31.87 11.65
C ASN A 117 -7.14 31.95 11.49
N GLU A 118 -6.42 30.88 11.80
CA GLU A 118 -4.95 30.78 11.74
C GLU A 118 -4.52 29.46 11.08
N LEU A 119 -5.09 29.17 9.92
CA LEU A 119 -4.63 28.03 9.13
C LEU A 119 -3.19 28.27 8.66
N PRO A 120 -2.32 27.25 8.69
CA PRO A 120 -0.98 27.39 8.15
C PRO A 120 -1.06 27.67 6.66
N SER A 121 -0.48 28.80 6.22
CA SER A 121 -0.19 29.03 4.80
C SER A 121 1.19 28.49 4.47
N TYR A 122 1.31 27.86 3.31
CA TYR A 122 2.54 27.31 2.79
C TYR A 122 3.03 28.04 1.53
N ASP A 123 2.41 29.16 1.15
CA ASP A 123 2.70 29.87 -0.10
C ASP A 123 4.18 30.28 -0.18
N ASP A 124 4.69 30.85 0.92
CA ASP A 124 6.08 31.30 1.07
C ASP A 124 7.01 30.23 1.66
N SER A 125 6.54 29.00 1.86
CA SER A 125 7.38 27.94 2.42
C SER A 125 8.51 27.56 1.47
N PRO A 126 9.72 27.22 1.97
CA PRO A 126 10.84 26.77 1.13
C PRO A 126 10.66 25.35 0.59
N PHE A 127 9.49 24.74 0.80
CA PHE A 127 9.15 23.37 0.40
C PHE A 127 7.71 23.33 -0.12
N TRP A 128 7.34 22.26 -0.82
CA TRP A 128 5.96 21.93 -1.14
C TRP A 128 5.39 20.95 -0.11
N PRO A 129 4.29 21.29 0.59
CA PRO A 129 3.70 20.42 1.58
C PRO A 129 3.05 19.19 0.93
N VAL A 130 3.40 18.02 1.45
CA VAL A 130 2.69 16.75 1.21
C VAL A 130 1.92 16.45 2.49
N ILE A 131 0.65 16.86 2.52
CA ILE A 131 -0.18 16.79 3.71
C ILE A 131 -0.72 15.36 3.87
N CYS A 132 -0.15 14.63 4.82
CA CYS A 132 -0.58 13.33 5.30
C CYS A 132 -1.77 13.46 6.28
N LEU A 133 -2.98 13.40 5.76
CA LEU A 133 -4.21 13.50 6.55
C LEU A 133 -4.75 12.12 6.94
N SER A 134 -4.63 11.77 8.23
CA SER A 134 -5.35 10.61 8.78
C SER A 134 -6.81 11.01 9.00
N ALA A 135 -7.73 10.41 8.26
CA ALA A 135 -9.16 10.71 8.36
C ALA A 135 -9.84 10.04 9.55
N SER A 136 -9.26 8.95 10.06
CA SER A 136 -9.84 8.19 11.18
C SER A 136 -9.53 8.84 12.51
N GLN A 137 -10.58 9.09 13.30
CA GLN A 137 -10.41 9.39 14.71
C GLN A 137 -9.91 8.12 15.42
N ALA A 138 -8.72 8.20 16.01
CA ALA A 138 -8.22 7.16 16.90
C ALA A 138 -9.09 7.03 18.16
N VAL A 139 -9.59 5.82 18.41
CA VAL A 139 -10.35 5.45 19.61
C VAL A 139 -9.71 4.22 20.24
N GLU A 140 -9.63 4.17 21.58
CA GLU A 140 -8.85 3.15 22.31
C GLU A 140 -9.28 1.71 21.98
N SER A 141 -10.58 1.47 21.90
CA SER A 141 -11.18 0.17 21.61
C SER A 141 -11.30 -0.15 20.12
N ALA A 142 -10.85 0.73 19.21
CA ALA A 142 -11.15 0.73 17.76
C ALA A 142 -12.64 0.90 17.39
N CYS A 143 -13.54 0.73 18.35
CA CYS A 143 -14.98 0.91 18.16
C CYS A 143 -15.54 1.77 19.28
N GLU A 144 -16.37 2.75 18.93
CA GLU A 144 -16.99 3.68 19.88
C GLU A 144 -18.46 3.85 19.54
N ALA A 145 -19.34 3.65 20.52
CA ALA A 145 -20.76 3.93 20.34
C ALA A 145 -20.98 5.44 20.28
N ARG A 146 -21.56 5.93 19.18
CA ARG A 146 -21.89 7.35 18.97
C ARG A 146 -23.40 7.51 18.80
N HIS A 147 -23.84 8.75 18.80
CA HIS A 147 -25.25 9.05 18.59
C HIS A 147 -25.72 8.54 17.22
N GLY A 148 -26.55 7.50 17.22
CA GLY A 148 -27.15 6.91 16.03
C GLY A 148 -26.30 5.88 15.26
N TYR A 149 -25.04 5.63 15.65
CA TYR A 149 -24.19 4.64 14.95
C TYR A 149 -23.02 4.13 15.81
N LEU A 150 -22.48 2.97 15.45
CA LEU A 150 -21.21 2.47 15.99
C LEU A 150 -20.08 2.95 15.09
N TYR A 151 -19.23 3.85 15.59
CA TYR A 151 -18.01 4.21 14.88
C TYR A 151 -17.01 3.07 14.97
N VAL A 152 -16.50 2.63 13.83
CA VAL A 152 -15.45 1.60 13.72
C VAL A 152 -14.26 2.24 13.01
N GLN A 153 -13.16 2.41 13.73
CA GLN A 153 -11.94 3.02 13.24
C GLN A 153 -11.39 2.26 12.04
N GLY A 154 -11.21 2.97 10.92
CA GLY A 154 -10.66 2.41 9.68
C GLY A 154 -11.65 1.56 8.87
N SER A 155 -12.97 1.62 9.17
CA SER A 155 -13.98 0.90 8.38
C SER A 155 -14.06 1.36 6.93
N ALA A 156 -13.61 2.58 6.61
CA ALA A 156 -13.62 3.15 5.26
C ALA A 156 -12.55 2.59 4.30
N ASP A 157 -11.54 1.86 4.78
CA ASP A 157 -10.44 1.31 3.95
C ASP A 157 -10.74 -0.09 3.37
N ASP A 158 -11.73 -0.80 3.93
CA ASP A 158 -12.13 -2.16 3.51
C ASP A 158 -13.66 -2.27 3.39
N GLN A 159 -14.31 -1.32 2.71
CA GLN A 159 -15.78 -1.39 2.58
C GLN A 159 -16.25 -2.72 1.98
N GLU A 160 -15.48 -3.35 1.09
CA GLU A 160 -15.85 -4.62 0.45
C GLU A 160 -16.07 -5.75 1.47
N ALA A 161 -15.47 -5.65 2.65
CA ALA A 161 -15.64 -6.65 3.70
C ALA A 161 -17.00 -6.57 4.42
N TRP A 162 -17.69 -5.43 4.37
CA TRP A 162 -18.90 -5.18 5.16
C TRP A 162 -20.04 -4.48 4.42
N CYS A 163 -19.82 -3.93 3.22
CA CYS A 163 -20.83 -3.18 2.48
C CYS A 163 -21.93 -4.04 1.85
N LEU A 164 -21.74 -5.37 1.80
CA LEU A 164 -22.71 -6.32 1.23
C LEU A 164 -23.10 -6.01 -0.24
N GLY A 165 -22.22 -5.35 -0.99
CA GLY A 165 -22.47 -4.91 -2.36
C GLY A 165 -23.21 -3.57 -2.48
N LEU A 166 -23.44 -2.86 -1.38
CA LEU A 166 -23.97 -1.50 -1.40
C LEU A 166 -22.97 -0.55 -2.06
N THR A 167 -23.37 0.06 -3.18
CA THR A 167 -22.59 1.12 -3.83
C THR A 167 -22.95 2.48 -3.24
N HIS A 168 -22.10 3.49 -3.46
CA HIS A 168 -22.38 4.86 -3.03
C HIS A 168 -23.67 5.41 -3.65
N THR A 169 -23.93 5.12 -4.94
CA THR A 169 -25.16 5.51 -5.64
C THR A 169 -26.40 4.94 -4.96
N LEU A 170 -26.38 3.64 -4.64
CA LEU A 170 -27.47 2.97 -3.93
C LEU A 170 -27.66 3.52 -2.52
N PHE A 171 -26.57 3.80 -1.81
CA PHE A 171 -26.65 4.43 -0.50
C PHE A 171 -27.36 5.78 -0.57
N TRP A 172 -26.97 6.68 -1.48
CA TRP A 172 -27.58 8.00 -1.57
C TRP A 172 -29.04 7.96 -2.03
N LYS A 173 -29.37 7.08 -2.99
CA LYS A 173 -30.75 6.86 -3.46
C LYS A 173 -31.68 6.36 -2.36
N HIS A 174 -31.17 5.49 -1.48
CA HIS A 174 -31.95 4.87 -0.41
C HIS A 174 -31.59 5.42 0.99
N ARG A 175 -30.95 6.59 1.07
CA ARG A 175 -30.37 7.15 2.30
C ARG A 175 -31.37 7.17 3.46
N ASN A 176 -32.58 7.68 3.22
CA ASN A 176 -33.58 7.81 4.27
C ASN A 176 -34.02 6.44 4.79
N GLU A 177 -34.19 5.45 3.92
CA GLU A 177 -34.55 4.08 4.31
C GLU A 177 -33.42 3.42 5.14
N LEU A 178 -32.18 3.61 4.72
CA LEU A 178 -31.00 3.03 5.35
C LEU A 178 -30.66 3.64 6.72
N LEU A 179 -30.91 4.95 6.89
CA LEU A 179 -30.57 5.68 8.11
C LEU A 179 -31.72 5.80 9.13
N SER A 180 -32.97 5.53 8.74
CA SER A 180 -34.12 5.67 9.65
C SER A 180 -34.33 4.46 10.58
N ASN A 181 -33.63 3.35 10.34
CA ASN A 181 -33.87 2.08 11.02
C ASN A 181 -32.67 1.65 11.90
N GLY A 182 -32.91 0.77 12.88
CA GLY A 182 -31.85 0.17 13.68
C GLY A 182 -30.91 -0.73 12.87
N ALA A 183 -29.74 -1.07 13.43
CA ALA A 183 -28.65 -1.76 12.71
C ALA A 183 -29.08 -3.06 11.99
N THR A 184 -29.89 -3.90 12.64
CA THR A 184 -30.39 -5.16 12.06
C THR A 184 -31.30 -4.92 10.86
N GLU A 185 -32.13 -3.89 10.91
CA GLU A 185 -33.04 -3.53 9.83
C GLU A 185 -32.30 -2.83 8.68
N CYS A 186 -31.24 -2.08 8.99
CA CYS A 186 -30.33 -1.52 7.99
C CYS A 186 -29.66 -2.63 7.16
N GLU A 187 -29.13 -3.68 7.78
CA GLU A 187 -28.52 -4.80 7.04
C GLU A 187 -29.53 -5.51 6.12
N LYS A 188 -30.76 -5.75 6.61
CA LYS A 188 -31.84 -6.32 5.80
C LYS A 188 -32.22 -5.43 4.62
N ALA A 189 -32.33 -4.12 4.85
CA ALA A 189 -32.59 -3.13 3.81
C ALA A 189 -31.50 -3.15 2.73
N VAL A 190 -30.22 -3.14 3.13
CA VAL A 190 -29.08 -3.25 2.19
C VAL A 190 -29.19 -4.52 1.35
N ARG A 191 -29.39 -5.69 1.98
CA ARG A 191 -29.51 -6.96 1.26
C ARG A 191 -30.67 -6.94 0.26
N ARG A 192 -31.81 -6.34 0.64
CA ARG A 192 -32.99 -6.22 -0.22
C ARG A 192 -32.74 -5.29 -1.41
N ILE A 193 -32.16 -4.12 -1.18
CA ILE A 193 -31.82 -3.14 -2.21
C ILE A 193 -30.83 -3.75 -3.21
N VAL A 194 -29.72 -4.30 -2.72
CA VAL A 194 -28.69 -4.91 -3.58
C VAL A 194 -29.25 -6.11 -4.36
N ARG A 195 -30.11 -6.93 -3.74
CA ARG A 195 -30.76 -8.04 -4.44
C ARG A 195 -31.70 -7.54 -5.55
N HIS A 196 -32.54 -6.56 -5.25
CA HIS A 196 -33.49 -6.01 -6.21
C HIS A 196 -32.77 -5.47 -7.45
N VAL A 197 -31.64 -4.77 -7.26
CA VAL A 197 -30.83 -4.20 -8.35
C VAL A 197 -30.13 -5.30 -9.17
N LYS A 198 -29.72 -6.41 -8.52
CA LYS A 198 -29.18 -7.59 -9.22
C LYS A 198 -30.25 -8.32 -10.04
N GLU A 199 -31.45 -8.50 -9.48
CA GLU A 199 -32.56 -9.21 -10.11
C GLU A 199 -33.22 -8.41 -11.24
N SER A 200 -33.27 -7.09 -11.10
CA SER A 200 -33.79 -6.19 -12.14
C SER A 200 -32.80 -5.94 -13.28
N GLY A 201 -31.61 -6.57 -13.27
CA GLY A 201 -30.56 -6.32 -14.25
C GLY A 201 -29.88 -4.96 -14.10
N GLN A 202 -30.40 -4.05 -13.26
CA GLN A 202 -29.90 -2.68 -13.11
C GLN A 202 -28.44 -2.58 -12.60
N MET A 203 -27.93 -3.61 -11.90
CA MET A 203 -26.52 -3.67 -11.51
C MET A 203 -25.59 -4.07 -12.66
N GLU A 204 -26.11 -4.77 -13.66
CA GLU A 204 -25.41 -5.06 -14.92
C GLU A 204 -25.66 -3.95 -15.96
N GLU A 205 -26.76 -3.20 -15.84
CA GLU A 205 -27.15 -2.12 -16.76
C GLU A 205 -26.56 -0.75 -16.40
N GLU A 206 -26.14 -0.46 -15.15
CA GLU A 206 -25.35 0.75 -14.84
C GLU A 206 -23.93 0.72 -15.46
N GLU A 207 -23.50 -0.41 -16.05
CA GLU A 207 -22.32 -0.51 -16.93
C GLU A 207 -22.70 -0.70 -18.43
N GLN A 208 -23.98 -0.58 -18.81
CA GLN A 208 -24.47 -0.72 -20.20
C GLN A 208 -25.03 0.58 -20.80
N ASP A 209 -24.40 1.73 -20.53
CA ASP A 209 -24.64 2.91 -21.36
C ASP A 209 -23.36 3.37 -22.08
N THR A 210 -23.50 3.45 -23.41
CA THR A 210 -22.60 4.03 -24.41
C THR A 210 -21.23 3.35 -24.64
N ASN A 211 -21.13 2.53 -25.70
CA ASN A 211 -19.90 2.31 -26.48
C ASN A 211 -18.59 2.09 -25.67
N VAL A 212 -18.66 1.43 -24.51
CA VAL A 212 -17.51 1.27 -23.61
C VAL A 212 -16.56 0.29 -24.25
N GLN A 213 -15.40 0.81 -24.66
CA GLN A 213 -14.25 0.07 -25.14
C GLN A 213 -13.98 -1.13 -24.22
N LYS A 214 -14.28 -2.35 -24.72
CA LYS A 214 -14.30 -3.60 -23.92
C LYS A 214 -12.93 -3.99 -23.35
N TYR A 215 -11.88 -3.49 -23.99
CA TYR A 215 -10.48 -3.74 -23.65
C TYR A 215 -9.63 -2.56 -24.13
N ASN A 216 -8.46 -2.39 -23.51
CA ASN A 216 -7.48 -1.37 -23.88
C ASN A 216 -6.14 -2.03 -24.18
N TYR A 217 -5.56 -1.72 -25.34
CA TYR A 217 -4.17 -2.06 -25.63
C TYR A 217 -3.23 -1.23 -24.76
N ILE A 218 -2.13 -1.83 -24.35
CA ILE A 218 -1.12 -1.16 -23.54
C ILE A 218 -0.09 -0.53 -24.47
N GLY A 219 -0.19 0.78 -24.68
CA GLY A 219 0.74 1.54 -25.51
C GLY A 219 0.85 0.96 -26.93
N GLN A 220 2.07 0.71 -27.38
CA GLN A 220 2.37 0.11 -28.69
C GLN A 220 2.58 -1.41 -28.62
N THR A 221 2.27 -2.05 -27.49
CA THR A 221 2.44 -3.49 -27.31
C THR A 221 1.29 -4.29 -27.92
N THR A 222 1.45 -5.61 -28.03
CA THR A 222 0.37 -6.54 -28.43
C THR A 222 -0.53 -6.97 -27.26
N LEU A 223 -0.31 -6.44 -26.06
CA LEU A 223 -1.06 -6.77 -24.85
C LEU A 223 -2.29 -5.89 -24.72
N ALA A 224 -3.43 -6.51 -24.41
CA ALA A 224 -4.64 -5.81 -24.03
C ALA A 224 -5.15 -6.27 -22.66
N VAL A 225 -5.70 -5.32 -21.90
CA VAL A 225 -6.43 -5.61 -20.65
C VAL A 225 -7.91 -5.34 -20.87
N GLY A 226 -8.76 -6.29 -20.46
CA GLY A 226 -10.21 -6.16 -20.64
C GLY A 226 -11.05 -6.73 -19.51
N SER A 227 -12.36 -6.50 -19.62
CA SER A 227 -13.36 -7.02 -18.68
C SER A 227 -13.81 -8.43 -19.06
N ARG A 228 -14.73 -9.01 -18.28
CA ARG A 228 -15.22 -10.36 -18.56
C ARG A 228 -15.88 -10.46 -19.94
N SER A 229 -16.50 -9.38 -20.42
CA SER A 229 -17.16 -9.35 -21.72
C SER A 229 -16.17 -9.38 -22.89
N SER A 230 -14.94 -8.88 -22.72
CA SER A 230 -13.90 -8.94 -23.77
C SER A 230 -13.38 -10.36 -24.00
N GLY A 231 -13.43 -11.22 -22.98
CA GLY A 231 -13.07 -12.64 -23.09
C GLY A 231 -14.18 -13.55 -23.63
N LYS A 232 -15.36 -13.00 -23.96
CA LYS A 232 -16.54 -13.78 -24.35
C LYS A 232 -16.39 -14.36 -25.77
N PRO A 233 -16.51 -15.69 -25.95
CA PRO A 233 -16.53 -16.31 -27.28
C PRO A 233 -17.86 -16.07 -28.02
N PRO A 234 -17.87 -16.16 -29.37
CA PRO A 234 -16.70 -16.32 -30.22
C PRO A 234 -15.92 -15.01 -30.43
N SER A 235 -16.52 -13.86 -30.11
CA SER A 235 -16.01 -12.52 -30.47
C SER A 235 -14.60 -12.21 -29.98
N CYS A 236 -14.16 -12.78 -28.86
CA CYS A 236 -12.79 -12.58 -28.37
C CYS A 236 -11.73 -13.12 -29.34
N TRP A 237 -12.05 -14.14 -30.13
CA TRP A 237 -11.11 -14.79 -31.05
C TRP A 237 -10.95 -14.07 -32.39
N ASP A 238 -11.80 -13.09 -32.69
CA ASP A 238 -11.63 -12.23 -33.86
C ASP A 238 -10.49 -11.22 -33.62
N GLU A 239 -10.40 -10.70 -32.39
CA GLU A 239 -9.46 -9.66 -31.98
C GLU A 239 -8.18 -10.17 -31.34
N PHE A 240 -8.18 -11.40 -30.81
CA PHE A 240 -7.06 -11.94 -30.05
C PHE A 240 -6.65 -13.34 -30.50
N ASP A 241 -5.34 -13.55 -30.51
CA ASP A 241 -4.74 -14.85 -30.79
C ASP A 241 -4.65 -15.69 -29.51
N ILE A 242 -4.46 -15.03 -28.36
CA ILE A 242 -4.30 -15.64 -27.04
C ILE A 242 -5.21 -14.93 -26.04
N VAL A 243 -5.85 -15.69 -25.15
CA VAL A 243 -6.71 -15.17 -24.09
C VAL A 243 -6.32 -15.76 -22.74
N VAL A 244 -6.03 -14.90 -21.77
CA VAL A 244 -5.77 -15.23 -20.37
C VAL A 244 -6.93 -14.73 -19.50
N ASN A 245 -7.68 -15.66 -18.91
CA ASN A 245 -8.81 -15.38 -18.01
C ASN A 245 -8.36 -15.43 -16.55
N CYS A 246 -8.30 -14.28 -15.87
CA CYS A 246 -7.91 -14.16 -14.47
C CYS A 246 -9.09 -14.27 -13.48
N THR A 247 -10.13 -15.05 -13.80
CA THR A 247 -11.32 -15.20 -12.97
C THR A 247 -11.65 -16.67 -12.67
N LEU A 248 -12.45 -16.88 -11.61
CA LEU A 248 -13.00 -18.20 -11.29
C LEU A 248 -14.00 -18.70 -12.34
N LEU A 249 -14.65 -17.79 -13.07
CA LEU A 249 -15.68 -18.12 -14.05
C LEU A 249 -15.06 -18.33 -15.42
N GLU A 250 -15.09 -19.56 -15.89
CA GLU A 250 -14.62 -19.94 -17.21
C GLU A 250 -15.74 -19.85 -18.26
N TYR A 251 -15.37 -19.60 -19.52
CA TYR A 251 -16.26 -19.81 -20.65
C TYR A 251 -16.02 -21.24 -21.17
N GLU A 252 -17.03 -22.10 -21.10
CA GLU A 252 -16.91 -23.51 -21.52
C GLU A 252 -16.46 -23.63 -22.99
N GLU A 253 -16.93 -22.74 -23.85
CA GLU A 253 -16.61 -22.70 -25.27
C GLU A 253 -15.15 -22.36 -25.55
N ASN A 254 -14.46 -21.70 -24.60
CA ASN A 254 -13.03 -21.39 -24.74
C ASN A 254 -12.14 -22.58 -24.37
N LYS A 255 -12.62 -23.54 -23.56
CA LYS A 255 -11.83 -24.72 -23.12
C LYS A 255 -11.29 -25.57 -24.26
N LYS A 256 -11.94 -25.53 -25.43
CA LYS A 256 -11.49 -26.24 -26.63
C LYS A 256 -10.18 -25.68 -27.21
N TYR A 257 -9.79 -24.45 -26.86
CA TYR A 257 -8.58 -23.79 -27.35
C TYR A 257 -7.42 -23.86 -26.37
N LYS A 258 -7.07 -25.05 -25.85
CA LYS A 258 -6.06 -25.22 -24.78
C LYS A 258 -4.71 -24.55 -25.05
N ASP A 259 -4.27 -24.49 -26.31
CA ASP A 259 -3.00 -23.87 -26.70
C ASP A 259 -3.06 -22.33 -26.80
N ARG A 260 -4.27 -21.76 -26.77
CA ARG A 260 -4.52 -20.32 -26.95
C ARG A 260 -5.31 -19.69 -25.80
N TYR A 261 -5.85 -20.50 -24.89
CA TYR A 261 -6.67 -20.08 -23.77
C TYR A 261 -6.11 -20.61 -22.46
N LEU A 262 -5.83 -19.70 -21.51
CA LEU A 262 -5.40 -20.03 -20.16
C LEU A 262 -6.37 -19.44 -19.14
N GLN A 263 -6.92 -20.28 -18.26
CA GLN A 263 -7.61 -19.81 -17.08
C GLN A 263 -6.68 -19.81 -15.86
N LEU A 264 -6.62 -18.65 -15.19
CA LEU A 264 -5.99 -18.45 -13.89
C LEU A 264 -7.12 -18.17 -12.89
N ALA A 265 -7.50 -19.19 -12.13
CA ALA A 265 -8.62 -19.14 -11.17
C ALA A 265 -8.29 -18.29 -9.93
N ILE A 266 -8.22 -16.97 -10.11
CA ILE A 266 -7.83 -16.01 -9.07
C ILE A 266 -9.09 -15.42 -8.41
N PRO A 267 -9.33 -15.65 -7.10
CA PRO A 267 -10.44 -15.06 -6.36
C PRO A 267 -10.41 -13.54 -6.33
N GLU A 268 -11.56 -12.91 -6.08
CA GLU A 268 -11.66 -11.45 -5.95
C GLU A 268 -11.15 -10.93 -4.60
N GLY A 269 -10.63 -9.70 -4.65
CA GLY A 269 -10.16 -8.95 -3.48
C GLY A 269 -8.92 -9.57 -2.83
N LYS A 270 -8.66 -9.15 -1.58
CA LYS A 270 -7.44 -9.51 -0.82
C LYS A 270 -7.23 -11.02 -0.67
N LYS A 271 -8.31 -11.81 -0.70
CA LYS A 271 -8.24 -13.29 -0.63
C LYS A 271 -7.52 -13.90 -1.84
N GLY A 272 -7.53 -13.23 -2.99
CA GLY A 272 -6.88 -13.70 -4.21
C GLY A 272 -5.39 -13.35 -4.33
N GLN A 273 -4.82 -12.60 -3.37
CA GLN A 273 -3.46 -12.09 -3.49
C GLN A 273 -2.42 -13.21 -3.67
N GLN A 274 -2.48 -14.26 -2.84
CA GLN A 274 -1.54 -15.38 -2.97
C GLN A 274 -1.74 -16.12 -4.30
N ALA A 275 -2.99 -16.37 -4.69
CA ALA A 275 -3.31 -17.03 -5.95
C ALA A 275 -2.83 -16.22 -7.17
N LEU A 276 -2.86 -14.88 -7.10
CA LEU A 276 -2.28 -14.02 -8.13
C LEU A 276 -0.77 -14.23 -8.23
N TYR A 277 -0.04 -14.19 -7.11
CA TYR A 277 1.41 -14.43 -7.09
C TYR A 277 1.78 -15.80 -7.65
N ASP A 278 1.07 -16.85 -7.22
CA ASP A 278 1.28 -18.22 -7.67
C ASP A 278 0.96 -18.40 -9.16
N SER A 279 0.07 -17.56 -9.71
CA SER A 279 -0.32 -17.58 -11.13
C SER A 279 0.66 -16.86 -12.06
N ILE A 280 1.50 -15.95 -11.54
CA ILE A 280 2.42 -15.15 -12.37
C ILE A 280 3.37 -16.03 -13.19
N PRO A 281 4.11 -17.02 -12.62
CA PRO A 281 5.02 -17.84 -13.41
C PRO A 281 4.32 -18.61 -14.52
N THR A 282 3.12 -19.12 -14.25
CA THR A 282 2.28 -19.82 -15.23
C THR A 282 1.88 -18.91 -16.37
N ALA A 283 1.43 -17.69 -16.07
CA ALA A 283 1.05 -16.70 -17.07
C ALA A 283 2.25 -16.32 -17.95
N LEU A 284 3.41 -16.02 -17.34
CA LEU A 284 4.63 -15.64 -18.06
C LEU A 284 5.08 -16.74 -19.04
N ASN A 285 5.11 -17.99 -18.59
CA ASN A 285 5.49 -19.12 -19.43
C ASN A 285 4.52 -19.34 -20.59
N PHE A 286 3.22 -19.20 -20.34
CA PHE A 286 2.18 -19.39 -21.34
C PHE A 286 2.26 -18.35 -22.47
N VAL A 287 2.50 -17.07 -22.14
CA VAL A 287 2.54 -16.01 -23.15
C VAL A 287 3.89 -15.85 -23.85
N LYS A 288 4.99 -16.42 -23.30
CA LYS A 288 6.35 -16.21 -23.81
C LYS A 288 6.50 -16.46 -25.31
N LYS A 289 6.07 -17.63 -25.80
CA LYS A 289 6.19 -17.99 -27.22
C LYS A 289 5.25 -17.16 -28.10
N PRO A 290 3.95 -17.01 -27.78
CA PRO A 290 3.08 -16.13 -28.54
C PRO A 290 3.57 -14.68 -28.65
N LEU A 291 4.15 -14.12 -27.59
CA LEU A 291 4.71 -12.77 -27.64
C LEU A 291 5.92 -12.66 -28.58
N ALA A 292 6.80 -13.67 -28.59
CA ALA A 292 7.90 -13.74 -29.54
C ALA A 292 7.44 -13.85 -31.01
N GLU A 293 6.25 -14.41 -31.23
CA GLU A 293 5.58 -14.49 -32.53
C GLU A 293 4.70 -13.27 -32.83
N ASN A 294 4.79 -12.21 -32.03
CA ASN A 294 4.02 -10.97 -32.14
C ASN A 294 2.49 -11.19 -32.15
N LYS A 295 2.01 -12.16 -31.36
CA LYS A 295 0.58 -12.47 -31.22
C LYS A 295 -0.14 -11.45 -30.33
N ARG A 296 -1.42 -11.20 -30.63
CA ARG A 296 -2.32 -10.33 -29.84
C ARG A 296 -2.81 -11.10 -28.61
N VAL A 297 -2.49 -10.60 -27.42
CA VAL A 297 -2.80 -11.27 -26.15
C VAL A 297 -3.80 -10.44 -25.35
N LEU A 298 -4.97 -11.01 -25.05
CA LEU A 298 -5.93 -10.44 -24.10
C LEU A 298 -5.71 -11.04 -22.73
N ILE A 299 -5.64 -10.18 -21.71
CA ILE A 299 -5.65 -10.56 -20.30
C ILE A 299 -6.87 -9.91 -19.67
N HIS A 300 -7.83 -10.71 -19.21
CA HIS A 300 -9.08 -10.16 -18.70
C HIS A 300 -9.40 -10.65 -17.28
N CYS A 301 -10.09 -9.81 -16.51
CA CYS A 301 -10.71 -10.20 -15.24
C CYS A 301 -12.19 -9.82 -15.26
N ALA A 302 -12.85 -9.66 -14.10
CA ALA A 302 -14.26 -9.24 -14.08
C ALA A 302 -14.44 -7.85 -14.73
N LYS A 303 -13.68 -6.86 -14.27
CA LYS A 303 -13.78 -5.45 -14.72
C LYS A 303 -12.60 -4.95 -15.57
N GLY A 304 -11.52 -5.73 -15.66
CA GLY A 304 -10.30 -5.30 -16.35
C GLY A 304 -9.45 -4.28 -15.58
N GLN A 305 -9.59 -4.20 -14.27
CA GLN A 305 -9.01 -3.13 -13.44
C GLN A 305 -8.10 -3.60 -12.30
N ASP A 306 -7.98 -4.92 -12.10
CA ASP A 306 -7.34 -5.50 -10.91
C ASP A 306 -6.42 -6.69 -11.29
N ARG A 307 -6.85 -7.94 -11.08
CA ARG A 307 -6.05 -9.16 -11.35
C ARG A 307 -5.41 -9.20 -12.76
N SER A 308 -6.17 -8.82 -13.78
CA SER A 308 -5.68 -8.77 -15.16
C SER A 308 -4.57 -7.73 -15.35
N VAL A 309 -4.67 -6.59 -14.66
CA VAL A 309 -3.63 -5.55 -14.64
C VAL A 309 -2.38 -6.09 -13.95
N GLY A 310 -2.53 -6.81 -12.83
CA GLY A 310 -1.40 -7.45 -12.14
C GLY A 310 -0.64 -8.45 -13.02
N ILE A 311 -1.35 -9.32 -13.74
CA ILE A 311 -0.73 -10.26 -14.69
C ILE A 311 -0.10 -9.52 -15.88
N ALA A 312 -0.78 -8.53 -16.45
CA ALA A 312 -0.25 -7.73 -17.54
C ALA A 312 1.02 -6.99 -17.14
N LEU A 313 1.06 -6.41 -15.93
CA LEU A 313 2.23 -5.73 -15.39
C LEU A 313 3.41 -6.69 -15.23
N ALA A 314 3.17 -7.91 -14.71
CA ALA A 314 4.22 -8.91 -14.60
C ALA A 314 4.81 -9.28 -15.97
N ILE A 315 3.96 -9.40 -17.01
CA ILE A 315 4.40 -9.66 -18.38
C ILE A 315 5.21 -8.49 -18.93
N LEU A 316 4.75 -7.24 -18.74
CA LEU A 316 5.48 -6.04 -19.16
C LEU A 316 6.86 -5.97 -18.52
N VAL A 317 6.93 -6.07 -17.19
CA VAL A 317 8.19 -6.04 -16.45
C VAL A 317 9.14 -7.15 -16.89
N LYS A 318 8.61 -8.33 -17.22
CA LYS A 318 9.44 -9.47 -17.60
C LYS A 318 9.92 -9.42 -19.04
N TYR A 319 9.11 -8.93 -19.98
CA TYR A 319 9.36 -9.13 -21.40
C TYR A 319 9.40 -7.85 -22.23
N TYR A 320 9.19 -6.67 -21.64
CA TYR A 320 9.20 -5.41 -22.37
C TYR A 320 10.22 -4.44 -21.80
N ASN A 321 10.90 -3.70 -22.66
CA ASN A 321 11.70 -2.55 -22.26
C ASN A 321 10.84 -1.30 -22.07
N LEU A 322 11.46 -0.18 -21.68
CA LEU A 322 10.78 1.10 -21.44
C LEU A 322 10.17 1.69 -22.73
N GLU A 323 10.67 1.28 -23.90
CA GLU A 323 10.16 1.66 -25.21
C GLU A 323 8.96 0.79 -25.66
N GLY A 324 8.56 -0.21 -24.87
CA GLY A 324 7.46 -1.12 -25.20
C GLY A 324 7.81 -2.17 -26.25
N GLN A 325 9.10 -2.47 -26.45
CA GLN A 325 9.59 -3.51 -27.34
C GLN A 325 9.81 -4.83 -26.60
N PHE A 326 9.43 -5.94 -27.23
CA PHE A 326 9.55 -7.27 -26.65
C PHE A 326 11.02 -7.76 -26.62
N GLN A 327 11.43 -8.32 -25.48
CA GLN A 327 12.75 -8.88 -25.22
C GLN A 327 12.63 -10.28 -24.60
N VAL A 328 13.19 -11.29 -25.29
CA VAL A 328 13.07 -12.72 -24.93
C VAL A 328 13.81 -13.04 -23.63
N GLU A 329 15.00 -12.45 -23.48
CA GLU A 329 15.78 -12.45 -22.24
C GLU A 329 15.38 -11.18 -21.50
N GLY A 330 14.34 -11.27 -20.67
CA GLY A 330 13.84 -10.13 -19.91
C GLY A 330 14.94 -9.30 -19.27
N MET A 331 14.75 -7.97 -19.15
CA MET A 331 15.73 -6.99 -18.68
C MET A 331 16.87 -7.63 -17.90
N GLN A 332 18.01 -7.85 -18.57
CA GLN A 332 19.23 -8.24 -17.89
C GLN A 332 19.50 -7.10 -16.90
N GLN A 333 19.37 -7.38 -15.60
CA GLN A 333 20.02 -6.53 -14.61
C GLN A 333 21.51 -6.66 -14.94
N GLU A 334 22.08 -5.65 -15.59
CA GLU A 334 23.53 -5.46 -15.55
C GLU A 334 23.90 -5.31 -14.08
N GLN A 335 24.17 -6.44 -13.43
CA GLN A 335 24.97 -6.46 -12.23
C GLN A 335 26.38 -6.06 -12.67
N GLN A 336 26.60 -4.77 -12.88
CA GLN A 336 27.93 -4.23 -12.65
C GLN A 336 28.17 -4.46 -11.15
N GLU A 337 29.05 -5.40 -10.84
CA GLU A 337 29.65 -5.51 -9.52
C GLU A 337 30.18 -4.13 -9.14
N ALA A 338 29.44 -3.42 -8.30
CA ALA A 338 29.91 -2.16 -7.75
C ALA A 338 31.21 -2.47 -6.97
N PRO A 339 32.31 -1.70 -7.17
CA PRO A 339 33.54 -1.91 -6.43
C PRO A 339 33.36 -1.32 -5.03
N TYR A 340 32.57 -1.97 -4.19
CA TYR A 340 32.50 -1.66 -2.77
C TYR A 340 33.00 -2.89 -2.02
N GLY A 341 34.32 -2.87 -1.76
CA GLY A 341 34.89 -3.65 -0.68
C GLY A 341 34.13 -3.32 0.60
N PHE A 342 33.69 -4.37 1.29
CA PHE A 342 33.25 -4.27 2.67
C PHE A 342 34.45 -3.83 3.51
N ASP A 343 34.58 -2.53 3.79
CA ASP A 343 35.38 -2.10 4.92
C ASP A 343 34.63 -2.54 6.19
N GLN A 344 35.23 -3.55 6.84
CA GLN A 344 34.85 -3.99 8.17
C GLN A 344 35.11 -2.83 9.13
N TYR A 345 34.06 -2.19 9.61
CA TYR A 345 34.12 -1.37 10.82
C TYR A 345 33.94 -2.30 12.02
N GLU A 346 35.04 -2.61 12.71
CA GLU A 346 35.00 -3.02 14.11
C GLU A 346 34.52 -1.81 14.93
N ASP A 347 33.35 -1.94 15.55
CA ASP A 347 33.00 -1.12 16.70
C ASP A 347 32.50 -2.06 17.81
N ASP A 348 33.07 -1.87 19.00
CA ASP A 348 32.99 -2.74 20.15
C ASP A 348 31.55 -2.79 20.72
N GLY A 349 30.82 -3.89 20.49
CA GLY A 349 29.62 -4.15 21.29
C GLY A 349 28.55 -5.07 20.70
N GLY A 350 28.80 -6.39 20.73
CA GLY A 350 27.72 -7.39 20.86
C GLY A 350 27.02 -7.84 19.58
N TRP A 351 27.05 -9.15 19.33
CA TRP A 351 26.38 -9.83 18.22
C TRP A 351 24.88 -9.50 18.13
N ILE A 352 24.44 -8.81 17.07
CA ILE A 352 23.04 -8.73 16.68
C ILE A 352 22.79 -9.72 15.54
N GLN A 353 22.04 -10.77 15.83
CA GLN A 353 21.65 -11.78 14.85
C GLN A 353 20.44 -11.26 14.05
N VAL A 354 20.64 -10.96 12.76
CA VAL A 354 19.56 -10.57 11.84
C VAL A 354 18.89 -11.84 11.31
N VAL A 355 17.65 -12.11 11.74
CA VAL A 355 16.83 -13.20 11.19
C VAL A 355 15.99 -12.65 10.03
N ALA A 356 16.17 -13.21 8.83
CA ALA A 356 15.35 -12.92 7.66
C ALA A 356 13.90 -13.40 7.86
N PRO A 357 12.88 -12.70 7.34
CA PRO A 357 11.49 -13.12 7.48
C PRO A 357 11.21 -14.25 6.48
N GLY A 358 11.33 -15.50 6.93
CA GLY A 358 11.15 -16.63 6.01
C GLY A 358 11.31 -18.04 6.55
N THR A 359 11.18 -18.29 7.86
CA THR A 359 11.09 -19.66 8.40
C THR A 359 10.26 -19.66 9.68
N LYS A 360 9.19 -20.45 9.71
CA LYS A 360 8.48 -20.79 10.96
C LYS A 360 9.41 -21.70 11.76
N ALA A 361 10.04 -21.18 12.81
CA ALA A 361 10.70 -22.01 13.81
C ALA A 361 9.64 -22.57 14.78
N ALA A 362 9.67 -23.89 14.98
CA ALA A 362 8.92 -24.56 16.04
C ALA A 362 9.39 -24.08 17.43
N PRO A 363 8.54 -24.13 18.47
CA PRO A 363 8.90 -23.61 19.78
C PRO A 363 9.99 -24.50 20.42
N THR A 364 11.22 -23.97 20.48
CA THR A 364 12.29 -24.56 21.28
C THR A 364 12.04 -24.22 22.75
N VAL A 365 11.82 -25.24 23.58
CA VAL A 365 11.76 -25.10 25.04
C VAL A 365 13.15 -24.73 25.54
N VAL A 366 13.36 -23.46 25.87
CA VAL A 366 14.54 -23.00 26.59
C VAL A 366 14.22 -23.02 28.08
N ASN A 367 14.90 -23.88 28.83
CA ASN A 367 14.88 -23.89 30.29
C ASN A 367 15.59 -22.62 30.81
N GLU A 368 14.86 -21.52 30.96
CA GLU A 368 15.35 -20.34 31.67
C GLU A 368 15.24 -20.54 33.19
N LYS A 369 16.39 -20.51 33.88
CA LYS A 369 16.42 -20.33 35.34
C LYS A 369 15.86 -18.93 35.66
N PRO A 370 15.02 -18.78 36.69
CA PRO A 370 14.37 -17.50 36.98
C PRO A 370 15.38 -16.44 37.40
N VAL A 371 15.51 -15.39 36.59
CA VAL A 371 16.22 -14.16 36.93
C VAL A 371 15.34 -13.36 37.89
N GLN A 372 15.80 -13.21 39.15
CA GLN A 372 15.11 -12.33 40.10
C GLN A 372 15.26 -10.85 39.70
N PRO A 373 14.20 -10.03 39.82
CA PRO A 373 14.26 -8.63 39.47
C PRO A 373 15.24 -7.86 40.37
N ARG A 374 16.16 -7.10 39.77
CA ARG A 374 17.04 -6.17 40.49
C ARG A 374 16.21 -5.00 41.02
N VAL A 375 15.79 -5.11 42.28
CA VAL A 375 15.15 -4.03 43.05
C VAL A 375 16.09 -2.84 43.18
N SER A 376 15.61 -1.64 42.86
CA SER A 376 16.40 -0.41 42.88
C SER A 376 16.93 -0.08 44.30
N ARG A 377 18.06 0.64 44.39
CA ARG A 377 18.63 1.07 45.69
C ARG A 377 17.64 1.92 46.52
N GLN A 378 16.72 2.63 45.87
CA GLN A 378 15.66 3.40 46.53
C GLN A 378 14.57 2.49 47.13
N GLU A 379 14.16 1.43 46.43
CA GLU A 379 13.17 0.47 46.94
C GLU A 379 13.72 -0.40 48.08
N ARG A 380 15.02 -0.72 48.08
CA ARG A 380 15.65 -1.41 49.24
C ARG A 380 15.62 -0.54 50.50
N ARG A 381 15.83 0.78 50.37
CA ARG A 381 15.77 1.73 51.48
C ARG A 381 14.35 1.97 51.98
N SER A 382 13.34 1.99 51.09
CA SER A 382 11.94 2.13 51.50
C SER A 382 11.43 0.89 52.24
N ARG A 383 11.77 -0.32 51.78
CA ARG A 383 11.42 -1.58 52.45
C ARG A 383 12.08 -1.72 53.82
N ALA A 384 13.35 -1.34 53.97
CA ALA A 384 14.02 -1.34 55.26
C ALA A 384 13.34 -0.40 56.28
N ARG A 385 12.96 0.82 55.86
CA ARG A 385 12.23 1.78 56.71
C ARG A 385 10.82 1.29 57.08
N LEU A 386 10.15 0.55 56.19
CA LEU A 386 8.84 -0.02 56.46
C LEU A 386 8.91 -1.17 57.47
N ALA A 387 9.92 -2.04 57.34
CA ALA A 387 10.17 -3.14 58.27
C ALA A 387 10.54 -2.63 59.67
N GLU A 388 11.35 -1.58 59.76
CA GLU A 388 11.72 -0.96 61.04
C GLU A 388 10.51 -0.29 61.73
N LYS A 389 9.60 0.32 60.96
CA LYS A 389 8.32 0.84 61.47
C LYS A 389 7.39 -0.28 61.94
N GLN A 390 7.34 -1.42 61.26
CA GLN A 390 6.52 -2.57 61.65
C GLN A 390 7.05 -3.25 62.92
N GLN A 391 8.38 -3.41 63.05
CA GLN A 391 8.99 -3.92 64.28
C GLN A 391 8.76 -2.98 65.47
N ARG A 392 8.87 -1.67 65.30
CA ARG A 392 8.54 -0.70 66.37
C ARG A 392 7.06 -0.71 66.75
N LYS A 393 6.16 -1.02 65.80
CA LYS A 393 4.73 -1.13 66.06
C LYS A 393 4.38 -2.43 66.79
N GLN A 394 5.05 -3.55 66.47
CA GLN A 394 4.91 -4.81 67.21
C GLN A 394 5.46 -4.71 68.63
N LYS A 395 6.62 -4.05 68.83
CA LYS A 395 7.19 -3.85 70.18
C LYS A 395 6.29 -3.00 71.09
N ARG A 396 5.55 -2.04 70.53
CA ARG A 396 4.58 -1.20 71.26
C ARG A 396 3.23 -1.87 71.55
N MET A 397 2.98 -3.07 71.02
CA MET A 397 1.76 -3.85 71.33
C MET A 397 2.07 -5.06 72.24
N SER A 398 3.32 -5.20 72.69
CA SER A 398 3.76 -6.26 73.62
C SER A 398 4.32 -5.72 74.94
N ASP A 399 4.23 -4.40 75.13
CA ASP A 399 4.32 -3.69 76.41
C ASP A 399 2.93 -3.08 76.67
#